data_AF-A0A946CDV8-F1
#
_entry.id   AF-A0A946CDV8-F1
#
_cell.length_a   1.000
_cell.length_b   1.000
_cell.length_c   1.000
_cell.angle_alpha   90.00
_cell.angle_beta   90.00
_cell.angle_gamma   90.00
#
_symmetry.space_group_name_H-M   'P 1'
#
loop_
_entity.id
_entity.type
_entity.pdbx_description
1 polymer ?
#
loop_
_entity_poly.entity_id
_entity_poly.type
_entity_poly.pdbx_seq_one_letter_code
_entity_poly.pdbx_strand_id
1 'polypeptide(L)' 'IPEFIKKDFVKQGATIIDVGINRVEDPVAKRGYRLCGDVDYNDVFEKTGAITPVPGGVGPMTIAMLMKNTIKAARAL' A
#
# COMPACT_ATOMS: atom_id res chain seq x y z
N ILE A 1 -1.19 -12.39 7.47
CA ILE A 1 0.00 -12.04 8.28
C ILE A 1 0.48 -10.70 7.74
N PRO A 2 0.52 -9.64 8.55
CA PRO A 2 1.04 -8.34 8.12
C PRO A 2 2.53 -8.44 7.76
N GLU A 3 3.01 -7.59 6.85
CA GLU A 3 4.46 -7.44 6.57
C GLU A 3 5.13 -8.78 6.18
N PHE A 4 4.41 -9.66 5.47
CA PHE A 4 4.87 -11.01 5.11
C PHE A 4 5.97 -10.99 4.04
N ILE A 5 5.89 -10.08 3.07
CA ILE A 5 6.90 -9.98 2.00
C ILE A 5 8.15 -9.27 2.53
N LYS A 6 9.27 -10.00 2.54
CA LYS A 6 10.59 -9.55 3.02
C LYS A 6 11.59 -9.33 1.89
N LYS A 7 12.74 -8.73 2.21
CA LYS A 7 13.82 -8.36 1.27
C LYS A 7 14.25 -9.49 0.33
N ASP A 8 14.26 -10.73 0.79
CA ASP A 8 14.71 -11.88 0.01
C ASP A 8 13.76 -12.26 -1.12
N PHE A 9 12.49 -11.85 -1.04
CA PHE A 9 11.48 -12.14 -2.07
C PHE A 9 11.52 -11.11 -3.20
N VAL A 10 12.22 -10.00 -2.99
CA VAL A 10 12.19 -8.83 -3.86
C VAL A 10 13.43 -8.81 -4.76
N LYS A 11 13.25 -8.59 -6.06
CA LYS A 11 14.36 -8.35 -6.99
C LYS A 11 14.97 -6.96 -6.77
N GLN A 12 16.30 -6.82 -6.90
CA GLN A 12 16.96 -5.51 -6.85
C GLN A 12 16.35 -4.55 -7.88
N GLY A 13 15.98 -3.35 -7.42
CA GLY A 13 15.38 -2.31 -8.25
C GLY A 13 13.91 -2.54 -8.61
N ALA A 14 13.22 -3.52 -7.99
CA ALA A 14 11.81 -3.77 -8.27
C ALA A 14 10.91 -2.59 -7.87
N THR A 15 9.83 -2.39 -8.63
CA THR A 15 8.72 -1.53 -8.26
C THR A 15 7.67 -2.36 -7.53
N ILE A 16 7.36 -1.98 -6.29
CA ILE A 16 6.38 -2.67 -5.45
C ILE A 16 5.11 -1.82 -5.32
N ILE A 17 3.97 -2.45 -5.60
CA ILE A 17 2.65 -1.89 -5.35
C ILE A 17 2.01 -2.70 -4.22
N ASP A 18 2.01 -2.15 -3.02
CA ASP A 18 1.42 -2.75 -1.82
C ASP A 18 -0.04 -2.30 -1.66
N VAL A 19 -0.96 -3.24 -1.88
CA VAL A 19 -2.40 -3.04 -1.78
C VAL A 19 -2.93 -3.48 -0.41
N GLY A 20 -2.10 -4.14 0.40
CA GLY A 20 -2.47 -4.70 1.69
C GLY A 20 -2.90 -3.62 2.67
N ILE A 21 -3.96 -3.89 3.43
CA ILE A 21 -4.36 -3.08 4.59
C ILE A 21 -4.59 -4.00 5.76
N ASN A 22 -3.59 -4.07 6.63
CA ASN A 22 -3.59 -4.86 7.84
C ASN A 22 -3.58 -3.94 9.07
N ARG A 23 -4.33 -4.30 10.11
CA ARG A 23 -4.30 -3.62 11.41
C ARG A 23 -3.35 -4.36 12.33
N VAL A 24 -2.41 -3.63 12.91
CA VAL A 24 -1.49 -4.15 13.93
C VAL A 24 -1.73 -3.36 15.20
N GLU A 25 -1.95 -4.07 16.30
CA GLU A 25 -2.15 -3.44 17.61
C GLU A 25 -0.98 -2.51 17.94
N ASP A 26 -1.32 -1.31 18.36
CA ASP A 26 -0.36 -0.27 18.70
C ASP A 26 -0.97 0.58 19.83
N PRO A 27 -0.58 0.31 21.09
CA PRO A 27 -1.14 0.99 22.26
C PRO A 27 -0.85 2.49 22.29
N VAL A 28 0.17 2.97 21.57
CA VAL A 28 0.52 4.40 21.52
C VAL A 28 -0.17 5.11 20.36
N ALA A 29 -0.71 4.37 19.39
CA ALA A 29 -1.48 4.95 18.30
C ALA A 29 -2.86 5.43 18.78
N LYS A 30 -3.32 6.57 18.26
CA LYS A 30 -4.62 7.19 18.59
C LYS A 30 -5.82 6.24 18.47
N ARG A 31 -5.75 5.25 17.58
CA ARG A 31 -6.83 4.29 17.31
C ARG A 31 -6.61 2.92 17.99
N GLY A 32 -5.54 2.76 18.79
CA GLY A 32 -5.12 1.47 19.37
C GLY A 32 -4.49 0.51 18.35
N TYR A 33 -4.32 0.95 17.10
CA TYR A 33 -3.67 0.18 16.05
C TYR A 33 -3.03 1.11 15.01
N ARG A 34 -1.99 0.60 14.36
CA ARG A 34 -1.42 1.17 13.13
C ARG A 34 -1.87 0.36 11.91
N LEU A 35 -1.81 1.00 10.75
CA LEU A 35 -1.98 0.30 9.47
C LEU A 35 -0.61 -0.08 8.91
N CYS A 36 -0.53 -1.25 8.32
CA CYS A 36 0.63 -1.73 7.57
C CYS A 36 0.16 -2.54 6.36
N GLY A 37 1.07 -2.71 5.41
CA GLY A 37 0.81 -3.43 4.18
C GLY A 37 1.10 -4.92 4.27
N ASP A 38 1.16 -5.57 3.12
CA ASP A 38 1.61 -6.95 3.00
C ASP A 38 3.13 -7.04 2.93
N VAL A 39 3.81 -5.92 2.67
CA VAL A 39 5.25 -5.80 2.54
C VAL A 39 5.85 -5.15 3.77
N ASP A 40 6.95 -5.70 4.26
CA ASP A 40 7.77 -5.05 5.27
C ASP A 40 8.53 -3.88 4.64
N TYR A 41 7.90 -2.70 4.65
CA TYR A 41 8.40 -1.51 3.96
C TYR A 41 9.84 -1.18 4.37
N ASN A 42 10.16 -1.27 5.66
CA ASN A 42 11.48 -0.90 6.17
C ASN A 42 12.57 -1.88 5.73
N ASP A 43 12.26 -3.17 5.69
CA ASP A 43 13.20 -4.21 5.27
C ASP A 43 13.49 -4.16 3.75
N VAL A 44 12.49 -3.79 2.94
CA VAL A 44 12.63 -3.80 1.47
C VAL A 44 13.06 -2.46 0.86
N PHE A 45 12.88 -1.33 1.55
CA PHE A 45 12.97 0.02 0.96
C PHE A 45 14.27 0.25 0.17
N GLU A 46 15.42 -0.07 0.76
CA GLU A 46 16.74 0.13 0.13
C GLU A 46 16.98 -0.77 -1.10
N LYS A 47 16.27 -1.90 -1.21
CA LYS A 47 16.39 -2.84 -2.34
C LYS A 47 15.49 -2.44 -3.52
N THR A 48 14.40 -1.73 -3.24
CA THR A 48 13.38 -1.38 -4.23
C THR A 48 13.76 -0.14 -5.05
N GLY A 49 13.32 -0.10 -6.31
CA GLY A 49 13.42 1.12 -7.12
C GLY A 49 12.29 2.11 -6.78
N ALA A 50 11.11 1.60 -6.45
CA ALA A 50 10.00 2.37 -5.92
C ALA A 50 9.07 1.44 -5.12
N ILE A 51 8.38 1.99 -4.12
CA ILE A 51 7.42 1.25 -3.30
C ILE A 51 6.30 2.18 -2.83
N THR A 52 5.07 1.69 -2.81
CA THR A 52 3.93 2.42 -2.25
C THR A 52 3.86 2.25 -0.72
N PRO A 53 3.73 3.32 0.08
CA PRO A 53 3.61 3.20 1.52
C PRO A 53 2.21 2.74 1.94
N VAL A 54 2.12 2.09 3.11
CA VAL A 54 0.85 1.82 3.78
C VAL A 54 0.92 2.38 5.20
N PRO A 55 0.09 3.36 5.58
CA PRO A 55 -0.96 4.01 4.77
C PRO A 55 -0.41 5.03 3.75
N GLY A 56 -1.28 5.48 2.83
CA GLY A 56 -0.99 6.62 1.94
C GLY A 56 -0.69 6.28 0.48
N GLY A 57 -0.46 5.00 0.15
CA GLY A 57 -0.21 4.53 -1.21
C GLY A 57 -1.48 4.25 -2.00
N VAL A 58 -1.87 2.99 -2.10
CA VAL A 58 -2.94 2.54 -3.02
C VAL A 58 -4.34 3.01 -2.60
N GLY A 59 -4.61 3.11 -1.30
CA GLY A 59 -5.93 3.49 -0.77
C GLY A 59 -6.52 4.78 -1.38
N PRO A 60 -5.82 5.93 -1.32
CA PRO A 60 -6.27 7.18 -1.94
C PRO A 60 -6.52 7.06 -3.46
N MET A 61 -5.69 6.26 -4.15
CA MET A 61 -5.84 6.06 -5.60
C MET A 61 -7.12 5.28 -5.95
N THR A 62 -7.56 4.36 -5.10
CA THR A 62 -8.82 3.62 -5.30
C THR A 62 -10.02 4.57 -5.43
N ILE A 63 -10.10 5.59 -4.57
CA ILE A 63 -11.19 6.59 -4.62
C ILE A 63 -11.07 7.44 -5.89
N ALA A 64 -9.87 7.92 -6.22
CA ALA A 64 -9.64 8.70 -7.43
C ALA A 64 -10.02 7.92 -8.69
N MET A 65 -9.70 6.62 -8.75
CA MET A 65 -10.02 5.77 -9.89
C MET A 65 -11.51 5.46 -9.99
N LEU A 66 -12.23 5.32 -8.87
CA LEU A 66 -13.69 5.24 -8.87
C LEU A 66 -14.29 6.47 -9.55
N MET A 67 -13.89 7.68 -9.12
CA MET A 67 -14.40 8.93 -9.70
C MET A 67 -14.06 9.07 -11.18
N LYS A 68 -12.83 8.71 -11.57
CA LYS A 68 -12.41 8.69 -12.97
C LYS A 68 -13.29 7.77 -13.82
N ASN A 69 -13.59 6.57 -13.32
CA ASN A 69 -14.43 5.60 -14.00
C ASN A 69 -15.88 6.10 -14.12
N THR A 70 -16.42 6.74 -13.07
CA THR A 70 -17.74 7.38 -13.12
C THR A 70 -17.82 8.46 -14.20
N ILE A 71 -16.83 9.35 -14.29
CA ILE A 71 -16.78 10.39 -15.33
C ILE A 71 -16.68 9.76 -16.73
N LYS A 72 -15.86 8.71 -16.88
CA LYS A 72 -15.74 7.99 -18.15
C LYS A 72 -17.08 7.39 -18.58
N ALA A 73 -17.83 6.79 -17.67
CA ALA A 73 -19.16 6.23 -17.94
C ALA A 73 -20.15 7.33 -18.33
N ALA A 74 -20.17 8.46 -17.61
CA ALA A 74 -21.05 9.59 -17.91
C ALA A 74 -20.79 10.23 -19.29
N ARG A 75 -19.53 10.24 -19.75
CA ARG A 75 -19.15 10.76 -21.08
C ARG A 75 -19.49 9.82 -22.25
N ALA A 76 -19.80 8.56 -21.96
CA ALA A 76 -20.12 7.55 -22.97
C ALA A 76 -21.62 7.42 -23.23
N LEU A 77 -22.45 8.15 -22.49
CA LEU A 77 -23.87 8.37 -22.73
C LEU A 77 -24.06 9.52 -23.74
#